data_AF-K1RMR0-F1
#
_entry.id   AF-K1RMR0-F1
#
_cell.length_a   1.000
_cell.length_b   1.000
_cell.length_c   1.000
_cell.angle_alpha   90.00
_cell.angle_beta   90.00
_cell.angle_gamma   90.00
#
_symmetry.space_group_name_H-M   'P 1'
#
loop_
_entity.id
_entity.type
_entity.pdbx_description
1 polymer ?
#
loop_
_entity_poly.entity_id
_entity_poly.type
_entity_poly.pdbx_seq_one_letter_code
_entity_poly.pdbx_strand_id
1 'polypeptide(L)'
;TYVHFTNEGDYDTAVESMYLDMIHREKSPFYVQLDGKELPHFLHRRKFEEAESGWYYSQRLKSVQVKYPNPKKDHEIMVSFEQFDLIGM
;
A
#
# COMPACT_ATOMS: atom_id res chain seq x y z
N THR A 1 1.13 -8.93 5.82
CA THR A 1 0.29 -9.49 4.74
C THR A 1 0.93 -9.19 3.40
N TYR A 2 1.00 -10.17 2.51
CA TYR A 2 1.56 -10.01 1.17
C TYR A 2 0.44 -10.09 0.13
N VAL A 3 0.53 -9.26 -0.91
CA VAL A 3 -0.30 -9.31 -2.11
C VAL A 3 0.65 -9.42 -3.30
N HIS A 4 0.56 -10.53 -4.02
CA HIS A 4 1.38 -10.78 -5.21
C HIS A 4 0.58 -10.47 -6.47
N PHE A 5 1.19 -9.74 -7.38
CA PHE A 5 0.66 -9.44 -8.70
C PHE A 5 1.50 -10.15 -9.75
N THR A 6 0.85 -10.98 -10.55
CA THR A 6 1.46 -11.65 -11.71
C THR A 6 0.93 -11.01 -12.98
N ASN A 7 1.82 -10.65 -13.88
CA ASN A 7 1.52 -10.11 -15.20
C ASN A 7 1.74 -11.22 -16.23
N GLU A 8 0.68 -11.60 -16.95
CA GLU A 8 0.70 -12.68 -17.93
C GLU A 8 0.25 -12.19 -19.31
N GLY A 9 0.88 -12.74 -20.35
CA GLY A 9 0.62 -12.39 -21.75
C GLY A 9 1.58 -11.33 -22.30
N ASP A 10 1.54 -11.15 -23.62
CA ASP A 10 2.48 -10.30 -24.35
C ASP A 10 1.91 -8.90 -24.68
N TYR A 11 0.70 -8.61 -24.21
CA TYR A 11 0.05 -7.32 -24.45
C TYR A 11 0.59 -6.26 -23.49
N ASP A 12 1.14 -5.18 -24.03
CA ASP A 12 1.63 -4.06 -23.21
C ASP A 12 0.45 -3.31 -22.57
N THR A 13 0.42 -3.31 -21.24
CA THR A 13 -0.69 -2.74 -20.48
C THR A 13 -0.66 -1.21 -20.52
N ALA A 14 -1.82 -0.62 -20.82
CA ALA A 14 -2.04 0.82 -20.75
C ALA A 14 -2.31 1.33 -19.32
N VAL A 15 -2.31 0.43 -18.32
CA VAL A 15 -2.52 0.81 -16.92
C VAL A 15 -1.23 1.42 -16.37
N GLU A 16 -1.27 2.70 -16.06
CA GLU A 16 -0.10 3.45 -15.55
C GLU A 16 -0.03 3.52 -14.03
N SER A 17 -1.16 3.39 -13.31
CA SER A 17 -1.22 3.52 -11.86
C SER A 17 -2.05 2.42 -11.21
N MET A 18 -1.56 1.93 -10.09
CA MET A 18 -2.24 0.94 -9.24
C MET A 18 -2.81 1.63 -8.00
N TYR A 19 -4.01 1.23 -7.60
CA TYR A 19 -4.64 1.67 -6.37
C TYR A 19 -5.23 0.46 -5.64
N LEU A 20 -4.80 0.25 -4.40
CA LEU A 20 -5.26 -0.82 -3.52
C LEU A 20 -6.01 -0.22 -2.35
N ASP A 21 -7.17 -0.79 -2.02
CA ASP A 21 -7.89 -0.52 -0.78
C ASP A 21 -8.00 -1.82 0.02
N MET A 22 -7.18 -1.95 1.06
CA MET A 22 -7.11 -3.15 1.89
C MET A 22 -7.83 -2.93 3.21
N ILE A 23 -8.99 -3.56 3.37
CA ILE A 23 -9.78 -3.44 4.60
C ILE A 23 -9.17 -4.31 5.70
N HIS A 24 -8.81 -3.69 6.81
CA HIS A 24 -8.27 -4.37 7.99
C HIS A 24 -8.81 -3.70 9.27
N ARG A 25 -9.88 -4.27 9.82
CA ARG A 25 -10.69 -3.62 10.87
C ARG A 25 -10.08 -3.67 12.27
N GLU A 26 -9.22 -4.65 12.52
CA GLU A 26 -8.75 -4.98 13.86
C GLU A 26 -7.46 -4.25 14.23
N LYS A 27 -6.57 -4.04 13.25
CA LYS A 27 -5.25 -3.41 13.46
C LYS A 27 -4.94 -2.40 12.38
N SER A 28 -4.29 -1.30 12.79
CA SER A 28 -3.73 -0.32 11.87
C SER A 28 -2.41 -0.83 11.29
N PRO A 29 -2.09 -0.50 10.04
CA PRO A 29 -0.81 -0.85 9.43
C PRO A 29 0.34 -0.08 10.09
N PHE A 30 1.54 -0.66 10.06
CA PHE A 30 2.77 -0.04 10.54
C PHE A 30 3.59 0.55 9.37
N TYR A 31 3.87 -0.25 8.34
CA TYR A 31 4.47 0.20 7.09
C TYR A 31 3.94 -0.61 5.89
N VAL A 32 4.16 -0.07 4.70
CA VAL A 32 3.83 -0.70 3.42
C VAL A 32 5.08 -0.70 2.56
N GLN A 33 5.35 -1.82 1.89
CA GLN A 33 6.46 -1.96 0.95
C GLN A 33 5.96 -2.38 -0.43
N LEU A 34 6.60 -1.84 -1.47
CA LEU A 34 6.50 -2.28 -2.86
C LEU A 34 7.86 -2.89 -3.26
N ASP A 35 7.88 -4.18 -3.61
CA ASP A 35 9.11 -4.93 -3.93
C ASP A 35 10.23 -4.71 -2.89
N GLY A 36 9.88 -4.77 -1.61
CA GLY A 36 10.79 -4.55 -0.48
C GLY A 36 11.18 -3.09 -0.21
N LYS A 37 10.69 -2.11 -0.99
CA LYS A 37 10.93 -0.68 -0.76
C LYS A 37 9.76 -0.05 -0.02
N GLU A 38 10.03 0.60 1.11
CA GLU A 38 9.00 1.28 1.88
C GLU A 38 8.36 2.43 1.10
N LEU A 39 7.03 2.46 1.11
CA LEU A 39 6.23 3.52 0.53
C LEU A 39 6.00 4.64 1.55
N PRO A 40 6.02 5.92 1.11
CA PRO A 40 5.76 7.06 2.00
C PRO A 40 4.39 6.94 2.68
N HIS A 41 4.38 7.07 4.01
CA HIS A 41 3.14 7.15 4.78
C HIS A 41 2.66 8.60 4.85
N PHE A 42 1.41 8.82 4.47
CA PHE A 42 0.74 10.11 4.60
C PHE A 42 -0.30 10.07 5.71
N LEU A 43 -0.24 11.03 6.63
CA LEU A 43 -1.24 11.19 7.70
C LEU A 43 -2.50 11.94 7.24
N HIS A 44 -2.36 12.77 6.19
CA HIS A 44 -3.44 13.59 5.66
C HIS A 44 -3.87 13.10 4.29
N ARG A 45 -5.16 12.80 4.16
CA ARG A 45 -5.77 12.33 2.91
C ARG A 45 -5.43 13.20 1.70
N ARG A 46 -5.47 14.53 1.84
CA ARG A 46 -5.16 15.45 0.74
C ARG A 46 -3.73 15.28 0.21
N LYS A 47 -2.74 15.18 1.11
CA LYS A 47 -1.34 14.94 0.72
C LYS A 47 -1.15 13.58 0.07
N PHE A 48 -1.86 12.58 0.57
CA PHE A 48 -1.92 11.26 -0.06
C PHE A 48 -2.47 11.37 -1.48
N GLU A 49 -3.63 12.01 -1.68
CA GLU A 49 -4.25 12.17 -3.01
C GLU A 49 -3.37 12.94 -4.01
N GLU A 50 -2.62 13.94 -3.56
CA GLU A 50 -1.69 14.73 -4.39
C GLU A 50 -0.38 14.00 -4.74
N ALA A 51 0.04 12.99 -3.96
CA ALA A 51 1.27 12.24 -4.21
C ALA A 51 1.17 11.33 -5.45
N GLU A 52 2.29 10.87 -6.00
CA GLU A 52 2.26 9.83 -7.06
C GLU A 52 2.25 8.42 -6.45
N SER A 53 3.02 8.23 -5.38
CA SER A 53 3.15 6.96 -4.66
C SER A 53 3.08 7.16 -3.15
N GLY A 54 2.56 6.16 -2.45
CA GLY A 54 2.47 6.15 -1.00
C GLY A 54 1.25 5.43 -0.48
N TRP A 55 1.01 5.56 0.82
CA TRP A 55 -0.14 4.96 1.47
C TRP A 55 -0.73 5.85 2.55
N TYR A 56 -2.01 5.62 2.84
CA TYR A 56 -2.82 6.34 3.82
C TYR A 56 -3.74 5.35 4.55
N TYR A 57 -3.80 5.44 5.88
CA TYR A 57 -4.78 4.69 6.65
C TYR A 57 -6.07 5.50 6.84
N SER A 58 -7.17 5.01 6.26
CA SER A 58 -8.49 5.57 6.43
C SER A 58 -9.12 5.03 7.72
N GLN A 59 -9.13 5.85 8.78
CA GLN A 59 -9.79 5.47 10.04
C GLN A 59 -11.30 5.23 9.87
N ARG A 60 -11.96 5.96 8.96
CA ARG A 60 -13.40 5.80 8.68
C ARG A 60 -13.71 4.47 8.01
N LEU A 61 -12.93 4.10 7.00
CA LEU A 61 -13.12 2.85 6.25
C LEU A 61 -12.45 1.66 6.94
N LYS A 62 -11.58 1.93 7.91
CA LYS A 62 -10.67 0.97 8.55
C LYS A 62 -9.88 0.20 7.48
N SER A 63 -9.29 0.95 6.56
CA SER A 63 -8.61 0.39 5.40
C SER A 63 -7.30 1.11 5.09
N VAL A 64 -6.35 0.35 4.56
CA VAL A 64 -5.06 0.82 4.08
C VAL A 64 -5.20 1.10 2.59
N GLN A 65 -5.11 2.37 2.23
CA GLN A 65 -5.14 2.81 0.84
C GLN A 65 -3.71 2.98 0.36
N VAL A 66 -3.35 2.28 -0.70
CA VAL A 66 -2.00 2.26 -1.27
C VAL A 66 -2.10 2.66 -2.73
N LYS A 67 -1.21 3.55 -3.19
CA LYS A 67 -1.10 3.88 -4.61
C LYS A 67 0.35 3.95 -5.05
N TYR A 68 0.59 3.58 -6.29
CA TYR A 68 1.92 3.55 -6.90
C TYR A 68 1.81 3.43 -8.42
N PRO A 69 2.82 3.91 -9.18
CA PRO A 69 2.93 3.64 -10.61
C PRO A 69 2.98 2.14 -10.87
N ASN A 70 2.27 1.66 -11.88
CA ASN A 70 2.29 0.24 -12.26
C ASN A 70 3.69 -0.15 -12.73
N PRO A 71 4.36 -1.12 -12.08
CA PRO A 71 5.69 -1.58 -12.51
C PRO A 71 5.71 -2.26 -13.89
N LYS A 72 4.54 -2.58 -14.46
CA LYS A 72 4.35 -3.32 -15.73
C LYS A 72 5.07 -4.67 -15.75
N LYS A 73 5.24 -5.27 -14.57
CA LYS A 73 5.87 -6.56 -14.33
C LYS A 73 5.30 -7.16 -13.05
N ASP A 74 5.67 -8.41 -12.79
CA ASP A 74 5.41 -9.05 -11.51
C ASP A 74 5.99 -8.21 -10.36
N HIS A 75 5.17 -8.00 -9.36
CA HIS A 75 5.53 -7.21 -8.18
C HIS A 75 4.70 -7.63 -6.98
N GLU A 76 5.14 -7.22 -5.80
CA GLU A 76 4.45 -7.50 -4.56
C GLU A 76 4.26 -6.26 -3.69
N ILE A 77 3.13 -6.24 -2.98
CA ILE A 77 2.85 -5.29 -1.92
C ILE A 77 2.84 -6.04 -0.60
N MET A 78 3.69 -5.61 0.32
CA MET A 78 3.66 -6.08 1.70
C MET A 78 3.08 -4.99 2.59
N VAL A 79 2.06 -5.32 3.39
CA VAL A 79 1.49 -4.46 4.44
C VAL A 79 1.79 -5.09 5.80
N SER A 80 2.55 -4.39 6.64
CA SER A 80 2.81 -4.82 8.02
C SER A 80 1.69 -4.36 8.94
N PHE A 81 1.21 -5.26 9.81
CA PHE A 81 0.22 -5.00 10.87
C PHE A 81 0.79 -5.38 12.25
N GLU A 82 2.12 -5.34 12.39
CA GLU A 82 2.78 -5.74 13.62
C GLU A 82 2.27 -4.93 14.82
N GLN A 83 2.16 -5.62 15.95
CA GLN A 83 1.68 -5.03 17.20
C GLN A 83 2.86 -4.41 17.92
N PHE A 84 2.87 -3.09 18.02
CA PHE A 84 3.84 -2.39 18.84
C PHE A 84 3.39 -2.48 20.30
N ASP A 85 4.12 -3.23 21.13
CA ASP A 85 3.94 -3.19 22.58
C ASP A 85 4.56 -1.91 23.13
N LEU A 86 3.71 -1.03 23.67
CA LEU A 86 4.10 0.27 24.25
C LEU A 86 4.82 0.16 25.61
N ILE A 87 5.16 -1.04 26.09
CA ILE A 87 5.74 -1.27 27.43
C ILE A 87 7.27 -1.04 27.44
N GLY A 88 7.83 -0.41 26.40
CA GLY A 88 9.27 -0.19 26.24
C GLY A 88 9.69 1.25 25.92
N MET A 89 8.86 2.26 26.22
CA MET A 89 9.22 3.68 26.11
C MET A 89 9.14 4.40 27.46
#